data_AF-A0A1G6PW71-F1
#
_entry.id   AF-A0A1G6PW71-F1
#
_cell.length_a   1.000
_cell.length_b   1.000
_cell.length_c   1.000
_cell.angle_alpha   90.00
_cell.angle_beta   90.00
_cell.angle_gamma   90.00
#
_symmetry.space_group_name_H-M   'P 1'
#
loop_
_entity.id
_entity.type
_entity.pdbx_description
1 polymer ?
#
loop_
_entity_poly.entity_id
_entity_poly.type
_entity_poly.pdbx_seq_one_letter_code
_entity_poly.pdbx_strand_id
1 'polypeptide(L)' 'MNKLVTGFALGLIVGILYAPDKGTATRRRIADKGNDLKDQFADFIDSVASRFEDRADDLEEYVHEETENLKAESI' A
#
# COMPACT_ATOMS: atom_id res chain seq x y z
N MET A 1 -5.81 10.38 -12.44
CA MET A 1 -5.09 10.47 -11.15
C MET A 1 -5.66 9.48 -10.12
N ASN A 2 -6.09 8.28 -10.55
CA ASN A 2 -7.02 7.45 -9.75
C ASN A 2 -6.53 6.02 -9.53
N LYS A 3 -5.36 5.64 -10.08
CA LYS A 3 -4.86 4.25 -10.07
C LYS A 3 -4.61 3.72 -8.65
N LEU A 4 -4.07 4.55 -7.76
CA LEU A 4 -3.81 4.18 -6.36
C LEU A 4 -5.10 3.98 -5.55
N VAL A 5 -6.09 4.85 -5.74
CA VAL A 5 -7.39 4.74 -5.06
C VAL A 5 -8.14 3.50 -5.52
N THR A 6 -8.15 3.23 -6.84
CA THR A 6 -8.75 2.00 -7.38
C THR A 6 -8.04 0.74 -6.87
N GLY A 7 -6.70 0.75 -6.80
CA GLY A 7 -5.93 -0.38 -6.27
C GLY A 7 -6.20 -0.64 -4.79
N PHE A 8 -6.26 0.41 -3.97
CA PHE A 8 -6.59 0.29 -2.54
C PHE A 8 -8.03 -0.22 -2.33
N ALA A 9 -9.01 0.30 -3.08
CA ALA A 9 -10.39 -0.14 -2.99
C ALA A 9 -10.54 -1.63 -3.35
N LEU A 10 -9.92 -2.07 -4.44
CA LEU A 10 -9.90 -3.48 -4.83
C LEU A 10 -9.20 -4.35 -3.77
N GLY A 11 -8.09 -3.89 -3.21
CA GLY A 11 -7.37 -4.59 -2.14
C GLY A 11 -8.19 -4.75 -0.87
N LEU A 12 -8.92 -3.72 -0.44
CA LEU A 12 -9.81 -3.82 0.71
C LEU A 12 -10.98 -4.77 0.46
N ILE A 13 -11.58 -4.72 -0.72
CA ILE A 13 -12.68 -5.64 -1.08
C ILE A 13 -12.18 -7.08 -1.03
N VAL A 14 -11.06 -7.38 -1.68
CA VAL A 14 -10.48 -8.74 -1.68
C VAL A 14 -10.06 -9.14 -0.28
N GLY A 15 -9.43 -8.26 0.50
CA GLY A 15 -8.97 -8.54 1.86
C GLY A 15 -10.11 -8.84 2.83
N ILE A 16 -11.19 -8.06 2.79
CA ILE A 16 -12.38 -8.28 3.64
C ILE A 16 -13.11 -9.57 3.23
N LEU A 17 -13.22 -9.85 1.93
CA LEU A 17 -13.86 -11.08 1.44
C LEU A 17 -13.04 -12.33 1.78
N TYR A 18 -11.71 -12.24 1.71
CA TYR A 18 -10.81 -13.35 2.02
C TYR A 18 -10.69 -13.60 3.53
N ALA A 19 -10.69 -12.54 4.35
CA ALA A 19 -10.57 -12.62 5.81
C ALA A 19 -11.63 -11.74 6.50
N PRO A 20 -12.88 -12.23 6.61
CA PRO A 20 -13.94 -11.47 7.28
C PRO A 20 -13.79 -11.57 8.80
N ASP A 21 -13.52 -10.43 9.43
CA ASP A 21 -13.58 -10.28 10.88
C ASP A 21 -15.03 -10.10 11.36
N LYS A 22 -15.32 -10.48 12.61
CA LYS A 22 -16.66 -10.27 13.18
C LYS A 22 -16.95 -8.76 13.27
N GLY A 23 -18.08 -8.32 12.73
CA GLY A 23 -18.45 -6.90 12.71
C GLY A 23 -18.51 -6.22 14.09
N THR A 24 -18.81 -6.96 15.15
CA THR A 24 -18.73 -6.47 16.54
C THR A 24 -17.31 -6.17 16.98
N ALA A 25 -16.33 -6.98 16.55
CA ALA A 25 -14.92 -6.75 16.81
C ALA A 25 -14.40 -5.54 16.02
N THR A 26 -14.79 -5.38 14.75
CA THR A 26 -14.42 -4.23 13.92
C THR A 26 -14.93 -2.92 14.51
N ARG A 27 -16.22 -2.86 14.89
CA ARG A 27 -16.82 -1.65 15.48
C ARG A 27 -16.16 -1.28 16.82
N ARG A 28 -15.85 -2.29 17.64
CA ARG A 28 -15.15 -2.08 18.92
C ARG A 28 -13.71 -1.61 18.70
N ARG A 29 -12.97 -2.19 17.76
CA ARG A 29 -11.62 -1.75 17.38
C ARG A 29 -11.60 -0.30 16.89
N ILE A 30 -12.59 0.11 16.09
CA ILE A 30 -12.71 1.50 15.64
C ILE A 30 -12.95 2.44 16.82
N ALA A 31 -13.82 2.06 17.75
CA ALA A 31 -14.11 2.86 18.94
C ALA A 31 -12.91 2.97 19.89
N ASP A 32 -12.21 1.86 20.12
CA ASP A 32 -11.12 1.78 21.10
C ASP A 32 -9.79 2.32 20.55
N LYS A 33 -9.54 2.23 19.24
CA LYS A 33 -8.23 2.54 18.63
C LYS A 33 -8.28 3.66 17.58
N GLY A 34 -9.39 4.37 17.40
CA GLY A 34 -9.53 5.36 16.33
C GLY A 34 -8.45 6.46 16.34
N ASN A 35 -8.07 6.96 17.51
CA ASN A 35 -6.96 7.93 17.64
C ASN A 35 -5.59 7.26 17.51
N ASP A 36 -5.33 6.19 18.26
CA ASP A 36 -4.04 5.48 18.23
C ASP A 36 -3.69 4.91 16.85
N LEU A 37 -4.68 4.55 16.04
CA LEU A 37 -4.46 4.06 14.68
C LEU A 37 -3.84 5.14 13.81
N LYS A 38 -4.26 6.39 13.98
CA LYS A 38 -3.80 7.49 13.13
C LYS A 38 -2.30 7.73 13.35
N ASP A 39 -1.87 7.79 14.61
CA ASP A 39 -0.48 8.05 14.96
C ASP A 39 0.41 6.87 14.53
N GLN A 40 0.01 5.63 14.82
CA GLN A 40 0.73 4.44 14.34
C GLN A 40 0.78 4.33 12.81
N PHE A 41 -0.30 4.73 12.13
CA PHE A 41 -0.35 4.68 10.68
C PHE A 41 0.52 5.77 10.06
N ALA A 42 0.57 6.97 10.65
CA ALA A 42 1.49 8.03 10.22
C ALA A 42 2.95 7.57 10.36
N ASP A 43 3.33 7.04 11.53
CA ASP A 43 4.68 6.52 11.76
C ASP A 43 5.03 5.37 10.82
N PHE A 44 4.07 4.48 10.54
CA PHE A 44 4.26 3.38 9.60
C PHE A 44 4.46 3.89 8.17
N ILE A 45 3.66 4.84 7.73
CA ILE A 45 3.79 5.43 6.39
C ILE A 45 5.13 6.16 6.27
N ASP A 46 5.55 6.92 7.28
CA ASP A 46 6.86 7.60 7.28
C ASP A 46 8.02 6.59 7.25
N SER A 47 7.94 5.50 8.04
CA SER A 47 8.97 4.45 8.01
C SER A 47 8.99 3.66 6.71
N VAL A 48 7.84 3.45 6.07
CA VAL A 48 7.76 2.78 4.77
C VAL A 48 8.27 3.73 3.67
N ALA A 49 7.88 5.00 3.70
CA ALA A 49 8.31 6.01 2.73
C ALA A 49 9.83 6.18 2.74
N SER A 50 10.44 6.31 3.92
CA SER A 50 11.91 6.40 4.05
C SER A 50 12.63 5.16 3.51
N ARG A 51 12.14 3.95 3.84
CA ARG A 51 12.69 2.70 3.27
C ARG A 51 12.46 2.58 1.77
N PHE A 52 11.35 3.12 1.28
CA PHE A 52 11.05 3.14 -0.14
C PHE A 52 11.90 4.15 -0.86
N GLU A 53 12.19 5.34 -0.32
CA GLU A 53 13.10 6.32 -0.93
C GLU A 53 14.52 5.74 -1.05
N ASP A 54 15.04 5.17 0.03
CA ASP A 54 16.37 4.52 0.03
C ASP A 54 16.47 3.38 -0.99
N ARG A 55 15.37 2.66 -1.25
CA ARG A 55 15.29 1.58 -2.23
C ARG A 55 14.82 2.07 -3.60
N ALA A 56 14.17 3.22 -3.69
CA ALA A 56 13.60 3.76 -4.91
C ALA A 56 14.72 4.28 -5.80
N ASP A 57 15.77 4.87 -5.23
CA ASP A 57 16.97 5.22 -6.01
C ASP A 57 17.59 3.97 -6.67
N ASP A 58 17.74 2.86 -5.92
CA ASP A 58 18.23 1.58 -6.47
C ASP A 58 17.25 0.94 -7.48
N LEU A 59 15.95 1.03 -7.20
CA LEU A 59 14.90 0.47 -8.04
C LEU A 59 14.68 1.31 -9.30
N GLU A 60 14.90 2.61 -9.27
CA GLU A 60 14.74 3.48 -10.43
C GLU A 60 15.79 3.14 -11.48
N GLU A 61 17.03 2.82 -11.09
CA GLU A 61 18.08 2.34 -12.01
C GLU A 61 17.72 0.98 -12.64
N TYR A 62 17.27 0.00 -11.84
CA TYR A 62 16.81 -1.31 -12.33
C TYR A 62 15.53 -1.25 -13.17
N VAL A 63 14.56 -0.42 -12.77
CA VAL A 63 13.30 -0.24 -13.49
C VAL A 63 13.54 0.52 -14.78
N HIS A 64 14.49 1.44 -14.86
CA HIS A 64 14.82 2.08 -16.13
C HIS A 64 15.39 1.06 -17.13
N GLU A 65 16.30 0.19 -16.69
CA GLU A 65 16.90 -0.86 -17.52
C GLU A 65 15.86 -1.92 -17.95
N GLU A 66 14.99 -2.37 -17.03
CA GLU A 66 13.93 -3.33 -17.33
C GLU A 66 12.81 -2.70 -18.19
N THR A 67 12.46 -1.43 -17.99
CA THR A 67 11.43 -0.75 -18.81
C THR A 67 11.91 -0.38 -20.20
N GLU A 68 13.21 -0.15 -20.42
CA GLU A 68 13.78 -0.06 -21.76
C GLU A 68 13.77 -1.42 -22.47
N ASN A 69 14.15 -2.51 -21.78
CA ASN A 69 14.11 -3.86 -22.37
C ASN A 69 12.69 -4.34 -22.65
N LEU A 70 11.72 -4.05 -21.79
CA LEU A 70 10.30 -4.39 -22.01
C LEU A 70 9.65 -3.58 -23.13
N LYS A 71 10.11 -2.33 -23.36
CA LYS A 71 9.67 -1.54 -24.52
C LYS A 71 10.34 -1.98 -25.82
N ALA A 72 11.58 -2.43 -25.76
CA ALA A 72 12.30 -2.95 -26.93
C ALA A 72 11.77 -4.32 -27.39
N GLU A 73 11.26 -5.15 -26.47
CA GLU A 73 10.70 -6.48 -26.77
C GLU A 73 9.19 -6.46 -27.12
N SER A 74 8.53 -5.30 -27.08
CA SER A 74 7.11 -5.16 -27.45
C SER A 74 6.87 -4.49 -28.82
N ILE A 75 7.89 -4.39 -29.69
CA ILE A 75 7.76 -3.95 -31.10
C ILE A 75 7.88 -5.15 -32.04
#